data_AF-A0A2V5V2S0-F1
#
_entry.id   AF-A0A2V5V2S0-F1
#
_cell.length_a   1.000
_cell.length_b   1.000
_cell.length_c   1.000
_cell.angle_alpha   90.00
_cell.angle_beta   90.00
_cell.angle_gamma   90.00
#
_symmetry.space_group_name_H-M   'P 1'
#
loop_
_entity.id
_entity.type
_entity.pdbx_description
1 polymer ?
#
loop_
_entity_poly.entity_id
_entity_poly.type
_entity_poly.pdbx_seq_one_letter_code
_entity_poly.pdbx_strand_id
1 'polypeptide(L)' 'NVGDAFTLMNGQELPALQAIERFIGQKIPRLKLENFPYLYTALFEPETPSGKRGIGGGRTHRGYSFGRRRH' A
#
# COMPACT_ATOMS: atom_id res chain seq x y z
N ASN A 1 15.93 28.42 -3.83
CA ASN A 1 16.10 27.57 -5.03
C ASN A 1 15.13 26.41 -4.89
N VAL A 2 14.23 26.22 -5.84
CA VAL A 2 13.33 25.05 -5.87
C VAL A 2 13.96 24.09 -6.86
N GLY A 3 14.19 22.84 -6.43
CA GLY A 3 14.77 21.80 -7.27
C GLY A 3 13.91 20.55 -7.20
N ASP A 4 13.85 19.83 -8.32
CA ASP A 4 13.09 18.58 -8.41
C ASP A 4 13.89 17.41 -7.85
N ALA A 5 13.19 16.46 -7.26
CA ALA A 5 13.77 15.23 -6.74
C ALA A 5 12.98 14.02 -7.26
N PHE A 6 13.71 13.00 -7.70
CA PHE A 6 13.14 11.75 -8.22
C PHE A 6 13.72 10.57 -7.46
N THR A 7 12.86 9.60 -7.14
CA THR A 7 13.27 8.31 -6.56
C THR A 7 13.18 7.24 -7.64
N LEU A 8 14.33 6.68 -8.03
CA LEU A 8 14.38 5.50 -8.89
C LEU A 8 14.37 4.26 -8.03
N MET A 9 13.54 3.28 -8.38
CA MET A 9 13.43 2.01 -7.67
C MET A 9 13.05 0.88 -8.62
N ASN A 10 13.37 -0.35 -8.22
CA ASN A 10 12.90 -1.54 -8.92
C ASN A 10 11.60 -2.12 -8.30
N GLY A 11 11.04 -3.13 -8.94
CA GLY A 11 9.83 -3.84 -8.49
C GLY A 11 9.92 -4.49 -7.11
N GLN A 12 11.12 -4.83 -6.65
CA GLN A 12 11.36 -5.60 -5.43
C GLN A 12 11.55 -4.70 -4.19
N GLU A 13 11.87 -3.42 -4.39
CA GLU A 13 12.19 -2.44 -3.35
C GLU A 13 10.95 -1.75 -2.72
N LEU A 14 9.76 -2.30 -2.91
CA LEU A 14 8.53 -1.74 -2.33
C LEU A 14 8.62 -1.51 -0.80
N PRO A 15 9.20 -2.41 0.03
CA PRO A 15 9.34 -2.18 1.46
C PRO A 15 10.18 -0.94 1.81
N ALA A 16 11.23 -0.67 1.02
CA ALA A 16 12.09 0.49 1.19
C ALA A 16 11.36 1.78 0.81
N LEU A 17 10.62 1.78 -0.32
CA LEU A 17 9.76 2.92 -0.69
C LEU A 17 8.78 3.25 0.43
N GLN A 18 8.09 2.25 0.97
CA GLN A 18 7.14 2.46 2.06
C GLN A 18 7.81 3.02 3.32
N ALA A 19 9.06 2.64 3.61
CA ALA A 19 9.81 3.21 4.73
C ALA A 19 10.16 4.67 4.50
N ILE A 20 10.57 5.04 3.29
CA ILE A 20 10.82 6.42 2.88
C ILE A 20 9.54 7.24 3.04
N GLU A 21 8.42 6.81 2.44
CA GLU A 21 7.12 7.50 2.52
C GLU A 21 6.68 7.74 3.98
N ARG A 22 6.86 6.73 4.85
CA ARG A 22 6.56 6.87 6.29
C ARG A 22 7.47 7.89 6.95
N PHE A 23 8.76 7.87 6.63
CA PHE A 23 9.75 8.79 7.21
C PHE A 23 9.48 10.25 6.81
N ILE A 24 9.11 10.49 5.54
CA ILE A 24 8.78 11.84 5.05
C ILE A 24 7.32 12.24 5.29
N GLY A 25 6.47 11.32 5.78
CA GLY A 25 5.06 11.58 6.07
C GLY A 25 4.18 11.84 4.84
N GLN A 26 4.66 11.52 3.64
CA GLN A 26 3.94 11.78 2.38
C GLN A 26 4.09 10.61 1.41
N LYS A 27 3.07 10.42 0.56
CA LYS A 27 3.10 9.46 -0.55
C LYS A 27 3.88 10.03 -1.73
N ILE A 28 4.72 9.19 -2.34
CA ILE A 28 5.46 9.57 -3.54
C ILE A 28 4.66 9.10 -4.77
N PRO A 29 4.28 10.00 -5.69
CA PRO A 29 3.59 9.62 -6.91
C PRO A 29 4.42 8.63 -7.75
N ARG A 30 3.78 7.54 -8.19
CA ARG A 30 4.42 6.54 -9.05
C ARG A 30 4.20 6.93 -10.50
N LEU A 31 5.27 7.32 -11.18
CA LEU A 31 5.25 7.72 -12.58
C LEU A 31 5.96 6.67 -13.44
N LYS A 32 5.37 6.34 -14.59
CA LYS A 32 6.04 5.57 -15.62
C LYS A 32 6.88 6.51 -16.47
N LEU A 33 8.11 6.12 -16.76
CA LEU A 33 8.93 6.80 -17.75
C LEU A 33 8.42 6.46 -19.15
N GLU A 34 8.27 7.47 -19.99
CA GLU A 34 7.90 7.27 -21.39
C GLU A 34 9.01 6.51 -22.13
N ASN A 35 8.61 5.60 -23.03
CA ASN A 35 9.51 4.80 -23.86
C ASN A 35 10.49 3.86 -23.11
N PHE A 36 10.26 3.60 -21.82
CA PHE A 36 11.04 2.61 -21.08
C PHE A 36 10.37 1.22 -21.14
N PRO A 37 11.08 0.16 -21.58
CA PRO A 37 10.50 -1.19 -21.70
C PRO A 37 10.39 -1.85 -20.33
N TYR A 38 9.29 -1.57 -19.62
CA TYR A 38 9.01 -2.19 -18.32
C TYR A 38 8.64 -3.67 -18.47
N LEU A 39 9.23 -4.51 -17.60
CA LEU A 39 8.63 -5.79 -17.26
C LEU A 39 7.40 -5.57 -16.37
N TYR A 40 6.45 -6.51 -16.40
CA TYR A 40 5.26 -6.42 -15.58
C TYR A 40 5.61 -6.22 -14.09
N THR A 41 5.00 -5.22 -13.46
CA THR A 41 5.16 -4.93 -12.04
C THR A 41 3.85 -4.44 -11.44
N ALA A 42 3.48 -5.04 -10.30
CA ALA A 42 2.30 -4.66 -9.53
C ALA A 42 2.39 -3.23 -8.95
N LEU A 43 3.57 -2.58 -9.00
CA LEU A 43 3.76 -1.20 -8.55
C LEU A 43 2.88 -0.18 -9.27
N PHE A 44 2.47 -0.48 -10.49
CA PHE A 44 1.63 0.40 -11.30
C PHE A 44 0.16 0.01 -11.28
N GLU A 45 -0.20 -1.07 -10.59
CA GLU A 45 -1.60 -1.40 -10.41
C GLU A 45 -2.21 -0.44 -9.38
N PRO A 46 -3.43 0.07 -9.63
CA PRO A 46 -4.13 0.85 -8.63
C PRO A 46 -4.24 0.00 -7.38
N GLU A 47 -3.89 0.57 -6.22
CA GLU A 47 -3.99 -0.10 -4.92
C GLU A 47 -5.45 -0.57 -4.78
N THR A 48 -5.69 -1.86 -5.03
CA THR A 48 -7.00 -2.42 -4.75
C THR A 48 -7.20 -2.23 -3.24
N PRO A 49 -8.37 -1.75 -2.79
CA PRO A 49 -8.68 -1.77 -1.37
C PRO A 49 -8.81 -3.24 -0.99
N SER A 50 -7.67 -3.89 -0.75
CA SER A 50 -7.55 -5.11 0.00
C SER A 50 -7.87 -4.71 1.44
N GLY A 51 -9.15 -4.41 1.65
CA GLY A 51 -9.74 -4.33 2.95
C GLY A 51 -9.41 -5.66 3.59
N LYS A 52 -8.40 -5.65 4.47
CA LYS A 52 -8.37 -6.55 5.60
C LYS A 52 -9.66 -6.26 6.35
N ARG A 53 -10.75 -6.85 5.86
CA ARG A 53 -12.03 -6.91 6.55
C ARG A 53 -11.65 -7.68 7.79
N GLY A 54 -11.42 -6.95 8.88
CA GLY A 54 -11.14 -7.57 10.17
C GLY A 54 -12.27 -8.56 10.40
N ILE A 55 -11.93 -9.86 10.37
CA ILE A 55 -12.83 -10.89 10.87
C ILE A 55 -12.77 -10.69 12.38
N GLY A 56 -13.51 -9.70 12.85
CA GLY A 56 -13.60 -9.34 14.26
C GLY A 56 -14.43 -10.40 14.96
N GLY A 57 -13.75 -11.42 15.50
CA GLY A 57 -14.31 -12.32 16.49
C GLY A 57 -13.87 -11.88 17.87
N GLY A 58 -14.82 -11.62 18.76
CA GLY A 58 -14.56 -11.20 20.14
C GLY A 58 -15.07 -12.24 21.14
N ARG A 59 -14.36 -12.41 22.26
CA ARG A 59 -14.88 -13.18 23.41
C ARG A 59 -15.98 -12.38 24.07
N THR A 60 -17.20 -12.88 24.03
CA THR A 60 -18.31 -12.37 24.83
C THR A 60 -18.39 -13.14 26.14
N HIS A 61 -19.04 -12.58 27.15
CA HIS A 61 -19.31 -13.29 28.41
C HIS A 61 -20.09 -14.61 28.23
N ARG A 62 -20.72 -14.80 27.05
CA ARG A 62 -21.48 -15.99 26.64
C ARG A 62 -20.70 -16.97 25.74
N GLY A 63 -19.43 -16.70 25.46
CA GLY A 63 -18.56 -17.53 24.60
C GLY A 63 -17.90 -16.76 23.44
N TYR A 64 -17.23 -17.48 22.55
CA TYR A 64 -16.63 -16.92 21.34
C TYR A 64 -17.70 -16.64 20.28
N SER A 65 -17.71 -15.42 19.74
CA SER A 65 -18.61 -15.04 18.64
C SER A 65 -17.80 -14.64 17.41
N PHE A 66 -18.16 -15.18 16.25
CA PHE A 66 -17.67 -14.79 14.93
C PHE A 66 -18.85 -14.33 14.09
N GLY A 67 -18.83 -13.09 13.59
CA GLY A 67 -19.86 -12.60 12.67
C GLY A 67 -19.98 -11.09 12.62
N ARG A 68 -20.26 -10.55 11.42
CA ARG A 68 -20.64 -9.15 11.25
C ARG A 68 -22.01 -8.92 11.91
N ARG A 69 -22.09 -8.03 12.90
CA ARG A 69 -23.38 -7.37 13.19
C ARG A 69 -23.74 -6.51 11.99
N ARG A 70 -24.78 -6.90 11.24
CA ARG A 70 -25.46 -6.02 10.29
C ARG A 70 -26.50 -5.22 11.09
N HIS A 71 -26.50 -3.91 10.93
CA HIS A 71 -27.47 -2.99 11.51
C HIS A 71 -28.47 -2.56 10.43
#